data_AF-A0A3A9EN25-F1
#
_entry.id   AF-A0A3A9EN25-F1
#
_cell.length_a   1.000
_cell.length_b   1.000
_cell.length_c   1.000
_cell.angle_alpha   90.00
_cell.angle_beta   90.00
_cell.angle_gamma   90.00
#
_symmetry.space_group_name_H-M   'P 1'
#
loop_
_entity.id
_entity.type
_entity.pdbx_description
1 polymer ?
#
loop_
_entity_poly.entity_id
_entity_poly.type
_entity_poly.pdbx_seq_one_letter_code
_entity_poly.pdbx_strand_id
1 'polypeptide(L)' 'MLNEERLNSFEKMLSDILVRYDSVIEKMAALKAEGKEKTVTYRRLFADKLQMQAISSYYRTCGLLDNDRK' A
#
# COMPACT_ATOMS: atom_id res chain seq x y z
N MET A 1 -26.26 -13.11 -2.26
CA MET A 1 -25.43 -13.04 -3.47
C MET A 1 -24.77 -11.66 -3.64
N LEU A 2 -25.49 -10.53 -3.72
CA LEU A 2 -24.88 -9.19 -3.85
C LEU A 2 -23.83 -8.85 -2.76
N ASN A 3 -24.06 -9.31 -1.53
CA ASN A 3 -23.15 -9.05 -0.41
C ASN A 3 -21.82 -9.81 -0.53
N GLU A 4 -21.81 -10.99 -1.13
CA GLU A 4 -20.61 -11.84 -1.21
C GLU A 4 -19.69 -11.38 -2.35
N GLU A 5 -20.25 -11.06 -3.52
CA GLU A 5 -19.49 -10.48 -4.63
C GLU A 5 -18.87 -9.12 -4.26
N ARG A 6 -19.65 -8.29 -3.56
CA ARG A 6 -19.17 -7.01 -3.04
C ARG A 6 -18.07 -7.21 -2.00
N LEU A 7 -18.23 -8.16 -1.07
CA LEU A 7 -17.22 -8.49 -0.08
C LEU A 7 -15.93 -8.99 -0.74
N ASN A 8 -16.02 -9.93 -1.68
CA ASN A 8 -14.86 -10.44 -2.42
C ASN A 8 -14.11 -9.33 -3.18
N SER A 9 -14.85 -8.36 -3.71
CA SER A 9 -14.24 -7.18 -4.36
C SER A 9 -13.47 -6.31 -3.37
N PHE A 10 -13.98 -6.14 -2.15
CA PHE A 10 -13.27 -5.44 -1.08
C PHE A 10 -12.04 -6.20 -0.59
N GLU A 11 -12.14 -7.51 -0.39
CA GLU A 11 -10.99 -8.35 0.00
C GLU A 11 -9.88 -8.32 -1.06
N LYS A 12 -10.26 -8.41 -2.34
CA LYS A 12 -9.31 -8.27 -3.45
C LYS A 12 -8.67 -6.89 -3.47
N MET A 13 -9.46 -5.83 -3.29
CA MET A 13 -8.93 -4.47 -3.23
C MET A 13 -7.94 -4.28 -2.07
N LEU A 14 -8.24 -4.84 -0.89
CA LEU A 14 -7.33 -4.84 0.25
C LEU A 14 -6.01 -5.56 -0.08
N SER A 15 -6.09 -6.76 -0.66
CA SER A 15 -4.92 -7.52 -1.11
C SER A 15 -4.08 -6.74 -2.12
N ASP A 16 -4.71 -6.13 -3.13
CA ASP A 16 -4.03 -5.37 -4.17
C ASP A 16 -3.30 -4.14 -3.60
N ILE A 17 -3.88 -3.47 -2.59
CA ILE A 17 -3.24 -2.35 -1.91
C ILE A 17 -1.99 -2.80 -1.16
N LEU A 18 -2.06 -3.94 -0.45
CA LEU A 18 -0.93 -4.49 0.30
C LEU A 18 0.22 -4.87 -0.63
N VAL A 19 -0.07 -5.63 -1.70
CA VAL A 19 0.94 -6.01 -2.70
C VAL A 19 1.58 -4.79 -3.34
N ARG A 20 0.79 -3.76 -3.66
CA ARG A 20 1.32 -2.55 -4.26
C ARG A 20 2.15 -1.73 -3.27
N TYR A 21 1.81 -1.72 -1.97
CA TYR A 21 2.61 -1.08 -0.93
C TYR A 21 4.00 -1.71 -0.83
N ASP A 22 4.08 -3.04 -0.77
CA ASP A 22 5.34 -3.77 -0.71
C ASP A 22 6.18 -3.49 -1.97
N SER A 23 5.57 -3.56 -3.15
CA SER A 23 6.25 -3.25 -4.42
C SER A 23 6.78 -1.80 -4.48
N VAL A 24 6.05 -0.83 -3.93
CA VAL A 24 6.50 0.57 -3.86
C VAL A 24 7.71 0.69 -2.94
N ILE A 25 7.69 0.03 -1.77
CA ILE A 25 8.83 0.03 -0.84
C ILE A 25 10.07 -0.58 -1.47
N GLU A 26 9.94 -1.72 -2.15
CA GLU A 26 11.07 -2.37 -2.84
C GLU A 26 11.68 -1.47 -3.91
N LYS A 27 10.85 -0.85 -4.76
CA LYS A 27 11.33 0.09 -5.80
C LYS A 27 12.00 1.32 -5.21
N MET A 28 11.45 1.85 -4.11
CA MET A 28 12.08 2.95 -3.39
C MET A 28 13.44 2.55 -2.80
N ALA A 29 13.55 1.34 -2.23
CA ALA A 29 14.80 0.83 -1.69
C ALA A 29 15.87 0.66 -2.78
N ALA A 30 15.50 0.15 -3.95
CA ALA A 30 16.39 0.05 -5.11
C ALA A 30 16.89 1.45 -5.56
N LEU A 31 15.98 2.41 -5.73
CA LEU A 31 16.35 3.78 -6.10
C LEU A 31 17.23 4.44 -5.03
N LYS A 32 17.00 4.13 -3.75
CA LYS A 32 17.81 4.63 -2.64
C LYS A 32 19.24 4.07 -2.69
N ALA A 33 19.40 2.78 -2.96
CA ALA A 33 20.70 2.14 -3.14
C ALA A 33 21.49 2.76 -4.31
N GLU A 34 20.78 3.23 -5.35
CA GLU A 34 21.36 3.95 -6.49
C GLU A 34 21.58 5.46 -6.25
N GLY A 35 21.24 5.98 -5.06
CA GLY A 35 21.35 7.42 -4.74
C GLY A 35 20.31 8.32 -5.43
N LYS A 36 19.22 7.76 -5.96
CA LYS A 36 18.20 8.44 -6.77
C LYS A 36 17.02 9.00 -5.97
N GLU A 37 17.21 9.29 -4.68
CA GLU A 37 16.15 9.78 -3.77
C GLU A 37 15.54 11.13 -4.20
N LYS A 38 16.29 11.97 -4.93
CA LYS A 38 15.83 13.31 -5.34
C LYS A 38 15.04 13.34 -6.65
N THR A 39 14.89 12.19 -7.31
CA THR A 39 14.22 12.07 -8.63
C THR A 39 12.70 12.24 -8.53
N VAL A 40 12.07 12.64 -9.64
CA VAL A 40 10.61 12.73 -9.75
C VAL A 40 9.97 11.36 -9.47
N THR A 41 10.57 10.28 -9.98
CA THR A 41 10.12 8.91 -9.76
C THR A 41 10.08 8.54 -8.28
N TYR A 42 11.14 8.85 -7.52
CA TYR A 42 11.18 8.57 -6.09
C TYR A 42 10.10 9.34 -5.32
N ARG A 43 9.91 10.64 -5.63
CA ARG A 43 8.86 11.45 -5.00
C ARG A 43 7.46 10.93 -5.29
N ARG A 44 7.21 10.49 -6.53
CA ARG A 44 5.94 9.85 -6.91
C ARG A 44 5.70 8.58 -6.10
N LEU A 45 6.69 7.69 -6.04
CA LEU A 45 6.60 6.46 -5.24
C LEU A 45 6.39 6.76 -3.75
N PHE A 46 7.02 7.80 -3.22
CA PHE A 46 6.80 8.23 -1.84
C PHE A 46 5.36 8.71 -1.59
N ALA A 47 4.78 9.49 -2.51
CA ALA A 47 3.38 9.89 -2.43
C ALA A 47 2.44 8.67 -2.49
N ASP A 48 2.70 7.72 -3.39
CA ASP A 48 1.95 6.47 -3.49
C ASP A 48 2.03 5.68 -2.16
N LYS A 49 3.22 5.59 -1.56
CA LYS A 49 3.42 4.96 -0.24
C LYS A 49 2.56 5.62 0.84
N LEU A 50 2.55 6.95 0.93
CA LEU A 50 1.78 7.68 1.93
C LEU A 50 0.27 7.45 1.79
N GLN A 51 -0.24 7.45 0.56
CA GLN A 51 -1.65 7.16 0.29
C GLN A 51 -2.04 5.76 0.81
N MET A 52 -1.18 4.77 0.57
CA MET A 52 -1.42 3.39 1.00
C MET A 52 -1.33 3.21 2.52
N GLN A 53 -0.41 3.92 3.18
CA GLN A 53 -0.34 3.94 4.64
C GLN A 53 -1.62 4.52 5.24
N ALA A 54 -2.15 5.60 4.65
CA ALA A 54 -3.42 6.18 5.08
C ALA A 54 -4.57 5.16 4.95
N ILE A 55 -4.69 4.49 3.80
CA ILE A 55 -5.73 3.48 3.57
C ILE A 55 -5.56 2.29 4.54
N SER A 56 -4.34 1.81 4.76
CA SER A 56 -4.06 0.73 5.71
C SER A 56 -4.41 1.13 7.14
N SER A 57 -4.20 2.39 7.52
CA SER A 57 -4.63 2.93 8.81
C SER A 57 -6.15 2.88 8.97
N TYR A 58 -6.91 3.23 7.94
CA TYR A 58 -8.37 3.10 7.98
C TYR A 58 -8.81 1.65 8.17
N TYR A 59 -8.17 0.70 7.47
CA TYR A 59 -8.50 -0.72 7.61
C TYR A 59 -8.18 -1.28 9.00
N ARG A 60 -7.10 -0.84 9.65
CA ARG A 60 -6.84 -1.17 11.06
C ARG A 60 -7.95 -0.66 11.97
N THR A 61 -8.42 0.57 11.78
CA THR A 61 -9.55 1.12 12.54
C THR A 61 -10.83 0.32 12.34
N CYS A 62 -11.03 -0.26 11.16
CA CYS A 62 -12.14 -1.17 10.87
C CYS A 62 -11.95 -2.61 11.41
N GLY A 63 -10.78 -2.94 12.00
CA GLY A 63 -10.46 -4.28 12.46
C GLY A 63 -10.13 -5.28 11.33
N LEU A 64 -9.85 -4.79 10.12
CA LEU A 64 -9.57 -5.61 8.93
C LEU A 64 -8.08 -5.91 8.74
N LEU A 65 -7.20 -5.25 9.52
CA LEU A 65 -5.76 -5.48 9.51
C LEU A 65 -5.21 -5.47 10.93
N ASP A 66 -4.27 -6.36 11.20
CA ASP A 66 -3.53 -6.35 12.45
C ASP A 66 -2.61 -5.13 12.55
N ASN A 67 -2.40 -4.65 13.78
CA ASN A 67 -1.56 -3.48 14.07
C ASN A 67 -0.06 -3.76 13.89
N ASP A 68 0.34 -5.02 13.71
CA ASP A 68 1.75 -5.45 13.75
C ASP A 68 2.49 -5.30 12.41
N ARG A 69 1.80 -4.97 11.31
CA ARG A 69 2.47 -4.70 10.03
C ARG A 69 3.14 -3.31 10.06
N LYS A 70 4.39 -3.25 10.50
CA LYS A 70 5.25 -2.05 10.46
C LYS A 70 5.68 -1.69 9.04
#